data_AF-A0A2N2CK79-F1
#
_entry.id   AF-A0A2N2CK79-F1
#
_cell.length_a   1.000
_cell.length_b   1.000
_cell.length_c   1.000
_cell.angle_alpha   90.00
_cell.angle_beta   90.00
_cell.angle_gamma   90.00
#
_symmetry.space_group_name_H-M   'P 1'
#
loop_
_entity.id
_entity.type
_entity.pdbx_description
1 polymer ?
#
loop_
_entity_poly.entity_id
_entity_poly.type
_entity_poly.pdbx_seq_one_letter_code
_entity_poly.pdbx_strand_id
1 'polypeptide(L)'
;NIGINIENSGNFNRLFAQEALNQVLKMKGTGITWDIGHDSANNFIDHAYLMKMSQHITHMHFHDTMGPKDHLVPFEGESDLIESINFAVRNNLTVLIEVKTIAALKESVYILRQKNLIPC
;
A
#
# COMPACT_ATOMS: atom_id res chain seq x y z
N ASN A 1 20.66 4.03 9.57
CA ASN A 1 20.63 3.74 8.12
C ASN A 1 19.30 4.25 7.59
N ILE A 2 19.27 4.99 6.48
CA ILE A 2 18.03 5.53 5.88
C ILE A 2 17.69 4.67 4.66
N GLY A 3 16.41 4.31 4.48
CA GLY A 3 15.91 3.61 3.30
C GLY A 3 15.05 4.53 2.43
N ILE A 4 14.93 4.21 1.15
CA ILE A 4 14.11 4.95 0.18
C ILE A 4 13.11 3.97 -0.44
N ASN A 5 11.81 4.25 -0.30
CA ASN A 5 10.77 3.49 -0.97
C ASN A 5 10.13 4.32 -2.09
N ILE A 6 9.85 3.68 -3.21
CA ILE A 6 9.14 4.30 -4.35
C ILE A 6 7.71 3.81 -4.36
N GLU A 7 6.76 4.73 -4.38
CA GLU A 7 5.33 4.44 -4.30
C GLU A 7 4.70 4.29 -5.70
N ASN A 8 3.76 3.35 -5.84
CA ASN A 8 2.91 3.26 -7.03
C ASN A 8 1.82 4.33 -7.00
N SER A 9 1.56 4.95 -8.15
CA SER A 9 0.49 5.95 -8.29
C SER A 9 -0.20 5.84 -9.67
N GLY A 10 -0.29 4.63 -10.24
CA GLY A 10 -0.81 4.38 -11.59
C GLY A 10 0.22 4.57 -12.70
N ASN A 11 1.50 4.36 -12.38
CA ASN A 11 2.63 4.62 -13.28
C ASN A 11 3.59 3.44 -13.43
N PHE A 12 3.51 2.42 -12.58
CA PHE A 12 4.39 1.25 -12.66
C PHE A 12 4.00 0.32 -13.81
N ASN A 13 2.81 0.46 -14.39
CA ASN A 13 2.40 -0.23 -15.60
C ASN A 13 3.18 0.20 -16.86
N ARG A 14 3.90 1.34 -16.80
CA ARG A 14 4.65 1.89 -17.94
C ARG A 14 6.03 1.24 -18.04
N LEU A 15 6.40 0.78 -19.23
CA LEU A 15 7.68 0.09 -19.47
C LEU A 15 8.90 0.89 -18.99
N PHE A 16 8.97 2.19 -19.30
CA PHE A 16 10.09 3.03 -18.86
C PHE A 16 10.18 3.16 -17.33
N ALA A 17 9.03 3.16 -16.63
CA ALA A 17 8.99 3.21 -15.18
C ALA A 17 9.48 1.90 -14.57
N GLN A 18 9.06 0.76 -15.14
CA GLN A 18 9.56 -0.56 -14.74
C GLN A 18 11.06 -0.69 -14.96
N GLU A 19 11.58 -0.22 -16.10
CA GLU A 19 13.01 -0.22 -16.39
C GLU A 19 13.80 0.61 -15.36
N ALA A 20 13.31 1.80 -15.02
CA ALA A 20 13.93 2.65 -14.00
C ALA A 20 13.89 1.98 -12.61
N LEU A 21 12.72 1.47 -12.19
CA LEU A 21 12.55 0.77 -10.91
C LEU A 21 13.47 -0.45 -10.81
N ASN A 22 13.59 -1.25 -11.89
CA ASN A 22 14.50 -2.41 -11.92
C ASN A 22 15.96 -2.01 -11.66
N GLN A 23 16.40 -0.80 -12.04
CA GLN A 23 17.75 -0.32 -11.72
C GLN A 23 17.83 0.19 -10.29
N VAL A 24 16.84 0.98 -9.85
CA VAL A 24 16.78 1.55 -8.49
C VAL A 24 16.76 0.44 -7.43
N LEU A 25 16.01 -0.63 -7.64
CA LEU A 25 15.85 -1.74 -6.70
C LEU A 25 17.11 -2.63 -6.55
N LYS A 26 18.12 -2.45 -7.41
CA LYS A 26 19.45 -3.07 -7.22
C LYS A 26 20.31 -2.32 -6.20
N MET A 27 19.96 -1.07 -5.89
CA MET A 27 20.72 -0.24 -4.95
C MET A 27 20.41 -0.68 -3.51
N LYS A 28 21.43 -0.68 -2.64
CA LYS A 28 21.23 -1.03 -1.24
C LYS A 28 20.33 0.01 -0.55
N GLY A 29 19.32 -0.46 0.19
CA GLY A 29 18.44 0.41 0.97
C GLY A 29 17.29 1.01 0.16
N THR A 30 17.00 0.49 -1.03
CA THR A 30 15.81 0.87 -1.80
C THR A 30 14.73 -0.22 -1.71
N GLY A 31 13.48 0.19 -1.88
CA GLY A 31 12.33 -0.70 -1.92
C GLY A 31 11.12 -0.04 -2.56
N ILE A 32 9.97 -0.69 -2.44
CA ILE A 32 8.68 -0.22 -2.93
C ILE A 32 7.76 0.05 -1.74
N THR A 33 7.05 1.18 -1.82
CA THR A 33 5.80 1.38 -1.06
C THR A 33 4.66 0.90 -1.93
N TRP A 34 3.90 -0.10 -1.46
CA TRP A 34 2.64 -0.45 -2.10
C TRP A 34 1.52 0.40 -1.49
N ASP A 35 1.04 1.37 -2.25
CA ASP A 35 -0.21 2.05 -1.96
C ASP A 35 -1.37 1.23 -2.54
N ILE A 36 -2.13 0.59 -1.65
CA ILE A 36 -3.23 -0.29 -2.03
C ILE A 36 -4.44 0.48 -2.55
N GLY A 37 -4.62 1.73 -2.12
CA GLY A 37 -5.72 2.56 -2.55
C GLY A 37 -5.49 3.10 -3.96
N HIS A 38 -4.29 3.58 -4.28
CA HIS A 38 -3.92 3.93 -5.64
C HIS A 38 -4.03 2.74 -6.60
N ASP A 39 -3.62 1.54 -6.17
CA ASP A 39 -3.73 0.33 -7.01
C ASP A 39 -5.21 0.01 -7.30
N SER A 40 -6.06 -0.02 -6.27
CA SER A 40 -7.51 -0.23 -6.38
C SER A 40 -8.20 0.83 -7.24
N ALA A 41 -7.97 2.12 -6.95
CA ALA A 41 -8.59 3.25 -7.66
C ALA A 41 -8.21 3.32 -9.14
N ASN A 42 -7.04 2.78 -9.52
CA ASN A 42 -6.59 2.70 -10.90
C ASN A 42 -6.90 1.35 -11.57
N ASN A 43 -7.88 0.58 -11.07
CA ASN A 43 -8.25 -0.74 -11.61
C ASN A 43 -7.07 -1.72 -11.67
N PHE A 44 -6.18 -1.68 -10.68
CA PHE A 44 -5.06 -2.60 -10.51
C PHE A 44 -4.07 -2.62 -11.69
N ILE A 45 -3.92 -1.50 -12.41
CA ILE A 45 -3.01 -1.42 -13.57
C ILE A 45 -1.53 -1.68 -13.20
N ASP A 46 -1.12 -1.33 -11.97
CA ASP A 46 0.25 -1.48 -11.48
C ASP A 46 0.47 -2.86 -10.82
N HIS A 47 -0.62 -3.54 -10.44
CA HIS A 47 -0.63 -4.75 -9.63
C HIS A 47 0.25 -5.88 -10.17
N ALA A 48 0.20 -6.14 -11.48
CA ALA A 48 1.00 -7.21 -12.08
C ALA A 48 2.52 -6.99 -11.89
N TYR A 49 2.98 -5.74 -11.97
CA TYR A 49 4.38 -5.41 -11.73
C TYR A 49 4.71 -5.43 -10.23
N LEU A 50 3.83 -4.92 -9.38
CA LEU A 50 3.98 -4.96 -7.93
C LEU A 50 4.14 -6.41 -7.43
N MET A 51 3.29 -7.33 -7.88
CA MET A 51 3.37 -8.74 -7.49
C MET A 51 4.65 -9.41 -8.00
N LYS A 52 5.09 -9.08 -9.22
CA LYS A 52 6.40 -9.52 -9.74
C LYS A 52 7.56 -9.04 -8.87
N MET A 53 7.44 -7.84 -8.29
CA MET A 53 8.45 -7.22 -7.42
C MET A 53 8.13 -7.38 -5.93
N SER A 54 7.27 -8.33 -5.55
CA SER A 54 6.76 -8.48 -4.18
C SER A 54 7.85 -8.55 -3.11
N GLN A 55 8.99 -9.19 -3.40
CA GLN A 55 10.13 -9.27 -2.48
C GLN A 55 10.83 -7.92 -2.22
N HIS A 56 10.59 -6.91 -3.05
CA HIS A 56 11.10 -5.55 -2.91
C HIS A 56 10.10 -4.60 -2.24
N ILE A 57 8.86 -5.04 -1.99
CA ILE A 57 7.89 -4.27 -1.22
C ILE A 57 8.32 -4.32 0.25
N THR A 58 8.55 -3.15 0.85
CA THR A 58 8.99 -3.06 2.27
C THR A 58 8.09 -2.18 3.11
N HIS A 59 7.24 -1.38 2.45
CA HIS A 59 6.29 -0.48 3.08
C HIS A 59 4.93 -0.56 2.36
N MET A 60 3.87 -0.24 3.09
CA MET A 60 2.51 -0.17 2.56
C MET A 60 1.81 1.09 3.03
N HIS A 61 1.17 1.81 2.11
CA HIS A 61 0.17 2.81 2.45
C HIS A 61 -1.19 2.13 2.42
N PHE A 62 -1.89 2.21 3.55
CA PHE A 62 -3.10 1.46 3.83
C PHE A 62 -4.26 2.42 4.03
N HIS A 63 -5.21 2.35 3.12
CA HIS A 63 -6.48 3.07 3.14
C HIS A 63 -7.46 2.38 2.19
N ASP A 64 -8.74 2.71 2.35
CA ASP A 64 -9.80 2.12 1.56
C ASP A 64 -10.26 3.07 0.46
N THR A 65 -10.88 2.52 -0.59
CA THR A 65 -11.32 3.27 -1.76
C THR A 65 -12.69 2.80 -2.22
N MET A 66 -13.47 3.72 -2.82
CA MET A 66 -14.76 3.40 -3.43
C MET A 66 -14.98 4.28 -4.67
N GLY A 67 -14.79 3.69 -5.85
CA GLY A 67 -14.77 4.44 -7.11
C GLY A 67 -13.76 5.59 -7.07
N PRO A 68 -14.15 6.86 -7.27
CA PRO A 68 -13.24 8.00 -7.24
C PRO A 68 -12.93 8.49 -5.81
N LYS A 69 -13.57 7.92 -4.77
CA LYS A 69 -13.31 8.31 -3.38
C LYS A 69 -12.08 7.58 -2.86
N ASP A 70 -11.16 8.36 -2.34
CA ASP A 70 -9.83 7.92 -1.94
C ASP A 70 -9.56 8.25 -0.47
N HIS A 71 -8.63 7.56 0.17
CA HIS A 71 -8.26 7.75 1.58
C HIS A 71 -9.42 7.57 2.57
N LEU A 72 -10.32 6.61 2.30
CA LEU A 72 -11.42 6.29 3.20
C LEU A 72 -10.93 5.57 4.46
N VAL A 73 -11.74 5.64 5.52
CA VAL A 73 -11.53 4.81 6.70
C VAL A 73 -11.58 3.34 6.28
N PRO A 74 -10.68 2.47 6.81
CA PRO A 74 -10.69 1.05 6.51
C PRO A 74 -12.09 0.42 6.68
N PHE A 75 -12.50 -0.36 5.69
CA PHE A 75 -13.79 -1.08 5.63
C PHE A 75 -15.01 -0.20 5.36
N GLU A 76 -14.83 1.05 4.92
CA GLU A 76 -15.90 1.89 4.37
C GLU A 76 -15.97 1.84 2.83
N GLY A 77 -14.95 1.28 2.18
CA GLY A 77 -14.87 1.13 0.72
C GLY A 77 -15.07 -0.31 0.27
N GLU A 78 -14.48 -0.63 -0.88
CA GLU A 78 -14.69 -1.90 -1.60
C GLU A 78 -13.40 -2.75 -1.71
N SER A 79 -12.26 -2.27 -1.20
CA SER A 79 -10.98 -2.97 -1.31
C SER A 79 -10.88 -4.18 -0.36
N ASP A 80 -10.21 -5.26 -0.78
CA ASP A 80 -9.91 -6.41 0.10
C ASP A 80 -8.74 -6.10 1.04
N LEU A 81 -9.06 -5.40 2.13
CA LEU A 81 -8.07 -4.98 3.12
C LEU A 81 -7.53 -6.14 3.97
N ILE A 82 -8.25 -7.26 4.08
CA ILE A 82 -7.81 -8.40 4.88
C ILE A 82 -6.62 -9.06 4.20
N GLU A 83 -6.68 -9.28 2.89
CA GLU A 83 -5.54 -9.85 2.18
C GLU A 83 -4.35 -8.91 2.14
N SER A 84 -4.56 -7.58 2.04
CA SER A 84 -3.48 -6.59 2.18
C SER A 84 -2.76 -6.70 3.53
N ILE A 85 -3.50 -6.85 4.62
CA ILE A 85 -2.91 -7.04 5.95
C ILE A 85 -2.17 -8.38 6.03
N ASN A 86 -2.75 -9.47 5.52
CA ASN A 86 -2.06 -10.77 5.48
C ASN A 86 -0.77 -10.71 4.65
N PHE A 87 -0.78 -9.98 3.53
CA PHE A 87 0.42 -9.72 2.75
C PHE A 87 1.47 -8.97 3.57
N ALA A 88 1.07 -7.90 4.27
CA ALA A 88 1.97 -7.12 5.10
C ALA A 88 2.61 -7.95 6.21
N VAL A 89 1.81 -8.78 6.90
CA VAL A 89 2.30 -9.68 7.96
C VAL A 89 3.25 -10.73 7.39
N ARG A 90 2.87 -11.43 6.32
CA ARG A 90 3.70 -12.49 5.70
C ARG A 90 5.05 -11.98 5.21
N ASN A 91 5.09 -10.74 4.71
CA ASN A 91 6.30 -10.13 4.17
C ASN A 91 7.00 -9.20 5.17
N ASN A 92 6.53 -9.13 6.42
CA ASN A 92 7.10 -8.28 7.48
C ASN A 92 7.24 -6.81 7.05
N LEU A 93 6.18 -6.27 6.46
CA LEU A 93 6.14 -4.87 6.02
C LEU A 93 5.88 -3.93 7.19
N THR A 94 6.35 -2.69 7.03
CA THR A 94 5.80 -1.57 7.80
C THR A 94 4.57 -1.03 7.08
N VAL A 95 3.58 -0.55 7.83
CA VAL A 95 2.30 -0.08 7.27
C VAL A 95 1.97 1.31 7.83
N LEU A 96 1.57 2.22 6.94
CA LEU A 96 1.06 3.55 7.26
C LEU A 96 -0.45 3.58 7.00
N ILE A 97 -1.26 3.94 8.00
CA ILE A 97 -2.67 4.27 7.77
C ILE A 97 -2.73 5.67 7.15
N GLU A 98 -3.11 5.77 5.88
CA GLU A 98 -3.13 7.04 5.16
C GLU A 98 -4.56 7.60 5.03
N VAL A 99 -4.93 8.49 5.95
CA VAL A 99 -6.21 9.22 5.89
C VAL A 99 -5.99 10.71 6.14
N LYS A 100 -6.87 11.55 5.59
CA LYS A 100 -6.62 13.01 5.54
C LYS A 100 -7.03 13.79 6.80
N THR A 101 -7.70 13.17 7.78
CA THR A 101 -8.13 13.86 9.00
C THR A 101 -7.84 13.07 10.27
N ILE A 102 -7.68 13.79 11.39
CA ILE A 102 -7.50 13.19 12.73
C ILE A 102 -8.71 12.34 13.12
N ALA A 103 -9.92 12.77 12.78
CA ALA A 103 -11.15 12.03 13.09
C ALA A 103 -11.16 10.68 12.36
N ALA A 104 -10.86 10.69 11.05
CA ALA A 104 -10.74 9.46 10.27
C ALA A 104 -9.64 8.56 10.82
N LEU A 105 -8.47 9.09 11.20
CA LEU A 105 -7.38 8.28 11.75
C LEU A 105 -7.78 7.59 13.07
N LYS A 106 -8.47 8.30 13.95
CA LYS A 106 -8.98 7.71 15.21
C LYS A 106 -9.95 6.58 14.93
N GLU A 107 -10.86 6.77 13.97
CA GLU A 107 -11.82 5.74 13.57
C GLU A 107 -11.13 4.53 12.94
N SER A 108 -10.16 4.75 12.05
CA SER A 108 -9.35 3.68 11.43
C SER A 108 -8.68 2.80 12.48
N VAL A 109 -8.01 3.42 13.46
CA VAL A 109 -7.34 2.67 14.55
C VAL A 109 -8.36 1.92 15.41
N TYR A 110 -9.51 2.54 15.71
CA TYR A 110 -10.59 1.90 16.46
C TYR A 110 -11.11 0.64 15.74
N ILE A 111 -11.47 0.75 14.46
CA ILE A 111 -11.99 -0.36 13.66
C ILE A 111 -10.97 -1.50 13.54
N LEU A 112 -9.70 -1.17 13.26
CA LEU A 112 -8.65 -2.18 13.14
C LEU A 112 -8.44 -2.96 14.44
N ARG A 113 -8.52 -2.28 15.61
CA ARG A 113 -8.47 -2.94 16.92
C ARG A 113 -9.70 -3.80 17.19
N GLN A 114 -10.91 -3.28 16.91
CA GLN A 114 -12.16 -4.04 17.08
C GLN A 114 -12.16 -5.34 16.26
N LYS A 115 -11.53 -5.32 15.08
CA LYS A 115 -11.38 -6.50 14.21
C LYS A 115 -10.16 -7.37 14.56
N ASN A 116 -9.41 -7.05 15.61
CA ASN A 116 -8.17 -7.73 16.02
C ASN A 116 -7.09 -7.79 14.93
N LEU A 117 -7.03 -6.76 14.09
CA LEU A 117 -6.06 -6.65 12.99
C LEU A 117 -4.77 -5.93 13.42
N ILE A 118 -4.86 -5.14 14.48
CA ILE A 118 -3.71 -4.52 15.17
C ILE A 118 -3.87 -4.66 16.69
N PRO A 119 -2.78 -4.62 17.46
CA PRO A 119 -2.85 -4.68 18.92
C PRO A 119 -3.70 -3.57 19.55
N CYS A 120 -4.38 -3.90 20.66
CA CYS A 120 -5.06 -2.94 21.52
C CYS A 120 -4.07 -1.95 22.15
#